data_AF-A0A6N6VQZ8-F1
#
_entry.id   AF-A0A6N6VQZ8-F1
#
_cell.length_a   1.000
_cell.length_b   1.000
_cell.length_c   1.000
_cell.angle_alpha   90.00
_cell.angle_beta   90.00
_cell.angle_gamma   90.00
#
_symmetry.space_group_name_H-M   'P 1'
#
loop_
_entity.id
_entity.type
_entity.pdbx_description
1 polymer ?
#
loop_
_entity_poly.entity_id
_entity_poly.type
_entity_poly.pdbx_seq_one_letter_code
_entity_poly.pdbx_strand_id
1 'polypeptide(L)'
;MLLLKKRVKINAFFLFFVKAIIYSDFLSSLILLADEKLIIKNSCCGSISSKGEFLLKKLNESNVESLWLSHQHVNWETGKPDKSVNYKGPGRKTHCSAFAAAMAKQFDIYMLRPPEHSQILLASAQVKWFKSSEGIQKGWKPVESIKEAQTLANEGNFVVASFESPDPKKPGHIAIVRPSEKSLELLNSQGPDVTQAGSTNKISWFVKAAFQHHKGAWPDGIKYYFHSIEKFK
;
A
#
# COMPACT_ATOMS: atom_id res chain seq x y z
N MET A 1 -52.10 -21.92 -75.67
CA MET A 1 -50.92 -22.59 -76.26
C MET A 1 -49.71 -21.68 -76.03
N LEU A 2 -48.70 -22.19 -75.34
CA LEU A 2 -47.34 -21.69 -75.05
C LEU A 2 -46.98 -20.21 -75.32
N LEU A 3 -46.35 -19.56 -74.33
CA LEU A 3 -45.00 -19.00 -74.51
C LEU A 3 -44.31 -18.64 -73.17
N LEU A 4 -43.03 -19.01 -73.12
CA LEU A 4 -42.11 -18.97 -71.99
C LEU A 4 -41.81 -17.55 -71.49
N LYS A 5 -41.59 -17.39 -70.17
CA LYS A 5 -40.56 -16.46 -69.67
C LYS A 5 -39.63 -17.15 -68.67
N LYS A 6 -38.36 -17.09 -69.07
CA LYS A 6 -37.11 -17.60 -68.51
C LYS A 6 -37.00 -17.49 -66.98
N ARG A 7 -36.71 -18.61 -66.31
CA ARG A 7 -36.04 -18.60 -65.01
C ARG A 7 -34.54 -18.38 -65.25
N VAL A 8 -34.02 -17.29 -64.69
CA VAL A 8 -32.56 -17.07 -64.56
C VAL A 8 -32.04 -18.13 -63.57
N LYS A 9 -31.22 -19.07 -64.06
CA LYS A 9 -30.42 -19.93 -63.19
C LYS A 9 -29.35 -19.05 -62.55
N ILE A 10 -29.54 -18.67 -61.30
CA ILE A 10 -28.46 -18.13 -60.47
C ILE A 10 -27.49 -19.29 -60.24
N ASN A 11 -26.30 -19.20 -60.83
CA ASN A 11 -25.24 -20.18 -60.65
C ASN A 11 -24.89 -20.28 -59.16
N ALA A 12 -24.89 -21.50 -58.61
CA ALA A 12 -24.49 -21.80 -57.24
C ALA A 12 -23.06 -21.29 -56.91
N PHE A 13 -22.25 -21.01 -57.93
CA PHE A 13 -20.94 -20.38 -57.82
C PHE A 13 -20.98 -18.93 -57.28
N PHE A 14 -22.05 -18.19 -57.55
CA PHE A 14 -22.16 -16.79 -57.12
C PHE A 14 -22.47 -16.67 -55.61
N LEU A 15 -23.19 -17.64 -55.03
CA LEU A 15 -23.43 -17.69 -53.58
C LEU A 15 -22.18 -18.09 -52.78
N PHE A 16 -21.26 -18.85 -53.37
CA PHE A 16 -20.00 -19.22 -52.71
C PHE A 16 -19.00 -18.06 -52.67
N PHE A 17 -18.92 -17.23 -53.71
CA PHE A 17 -18.03 -16.08 -53.73
C PHE A 17 -18.46 -14.96 -52.77
N VAL A 18 -19.75 -14.71 -52.59
CA VAL A 18 -20.24 -13.70 -51.64
C VAL A 18 -20.01 -14.14 -50.18
N LYS A 19 -20.09 -15.45 -49.86
CA LYS A 19 -19.76 -15.95 -48.53
C LYS A 19 -18.26 -15.90 -48.21
N ALA A 20 -17.38 -16.02 -49.20
CA ALA A 20 -15.94 -15.98 -48.98
C ALA A 20 -15.42 -14.56 -48.69
N ILE A 21 -16.00 -13.53 -49.31
CA ILE A 21 -15.60 -12.13 -49.11
C ILE A 21 -16.10 -11.59 -47.76
N ILE A 22 -17.30 -12.01 -47.31
CA ILE A 22 -17.82 -11.60 -45.99
C ILE A 22 -17.03 -12.27 -44.84
N TYR A 23 -16.36 -13.40 -45.08
CA TYR A 23 -15.52 -14.05 -44.07
C TYR A 23 -14.08 -13.52 -44.01
N SER A 24 -13.53 -12.92 -45.07
CA SER A 24 -12.16 -12.36 -45.02
C SER A 24 -12.09 -10.99 -44.34
N ASP A 25 -13.16 -10.19 -44.44
CA ASP A 25 -13.21 -8.86 -43.83
C ASP A 25 -13.56 -8.91 -42.34
N PHE A 26 -14.23 -9.98 -41.89
CA PHE A 26 -14.52 -10.18 -40.47
C PHE A 26 -13.32 -10.74 -39.68
N LEU A 27 -12.42 -11.48 -40.34
CA LEU A 27 -11.18 -11.98 -39.74
C LEU A 27 -10.09 -10.91 -39.67
N SER A 28 -10.07 -9.95 -40.59
CA SER A 28 -9.13 -8.81 -40.53
C SER A 28 -9.52 -7.78 -39.45
N SER A 29 -10.82 -7.72 -39.12
CA SER A 29 -11.35 -6.86 -38.05
C SER A 29 -11.19 -7.48 -36.65
N LEU A 30 -11.10 -8.81 -36.54
CA LEU A 30 -10.90 -9.51 -35.27
C LEU A 30 -9.43 -9.55 -34.81
N ILE A 31 -8.48 -9.41 -35.74
CA ILE A 31 -7.04 -9.38 -35.42
C ILE A 31 -6.59 -7.98 -34.95
N LEU A 32 -7.33 -6.92 -35.29
CA LEU A 32 -7.05 -5.55 -34.84
C LEU A 32 -7.58 -5.21 -33.44
N LEU A 33 -8.28 -6.13 -32.76
CA LEU A 33 -8.73 -5.99 -31.37
C LEU A 33 -7.91 -6.80 -30.36
N ALA A 34 -6.90 -7.56 -30.81
CA ALA A 34 -6.03 -8.34 -29.94
C ALA A 34 -4.75 -7.61 -29.50
N ASP A 35 -4.60 -6.34 -29.87
CA ASP A 35 -3.42 -5.51 -29.58
C ASP A 35 -3.75 -4.22 -28.80
N GLU A 36 -4.90 -4.18 -28.13
CA GLU A 36 -4.92 -3.48 -26.84
C GLU A 36 -4.05 -4.29 -25.90
N LYS A 37 -2.76 -3.95 -25.91
CA LYS A 37 -1.81 -4.28 -24.86
C LYS A 37 -2.58 -4.36 -23.55
N LEU A 38 -2.75 -5.59 -23.06
CA LEU A 38 -2.74 -5.85 -21.63
C LEU A 38 -1.39 -5.29 -21.19
N ILE A 39 -1.34 -4.00 -20.88
CA ILE A 39 -0.25 -3.42 -20.12
C ILE A 39 -0.43 -4.10 -18.79
N ILE A 40 0.15 -5.29 -18.66
CA ILE A 40 0.52 -5.83 -17.36
C ILE A 40 1.44 -4.74 -16.85
N LYS A 41 0.89 -3.84 -16.04
CA LYS A 41 1.67 -2.90 -15.24
C LYS A 41 2.46 -3.82 -14.32
N ASN A 42 3.59 -4.31 -14.81
CA ASN A 42 4.50 -5.11 -14.02
C ASN A 42 4.89 -4.22 -12.85
N SER A 43 4.46 -4.64 -11.66
CA SER A 43 4.88 -4.02 -10.40
C SER A 43 6.39 -3.80 -10.43
N CYS A 44 6.83 -2.61 -10.02
CA CYS A 44 8.26 -2.28 -9.93
C CYS A 44 9.06 -3.24 -9.06
N CYS A 45 8.34 -3.92 -8.16
CA CYS A 45 8.84 -4.39 -6.90
C CYS A 45 8.41 -5.84 -6.64
N GLY A 46 8.05 -6.56 -7.70
CA GLY A 46 7.53 -7.93 -7.65
C GLY A 46 6.02 -8.00 -7.40
N SER A 47 5.42 -9.15 -7.68
CA SER A 47 4.03 -9.45 -7.33
C SER A 47 3.85 -9.53 -5.82
N ILE A 48 2.63 -9.29 -5.33
CA ILE A 48 2.31 -9.48 -3.91
C ILE A 48 2.28 -11.00 -3.62
N SER A 49 3.08 -11.45 -2.66
CA SER A 49 3.12 -12.85 -2.25
C SER A 49 1.89 -13.21 -1.40
N SER A 50 1.62 -14.49 -1.15
CA SER A 50 0.54 -14.88 -0.23
C SER A 50 0.73 -14.33 1.20
N LYS A 51 1.99 -14.17 1.64
CA LYS A 51 2.32 -13.50 2.91
C LYS A 51 2.05 -12.00 2.82
N GLY A 52 2.36 -11.38 1.69
CA GLY A 52 2.01 -10.00 1.37
C GLY A 52 0.50 -9.77 1.41
N GLU A 53 -0.30 -10.64 0.79
CA GLU A 53 -1.76 -10.57 0.83
C GLU A 53 -2.30 -10.70 2.26
N PHE A 54 -1.69 -11.56 3.08
CA PHE A 54 -2.08 -11.68 4.48
C PHE A 54 -1.79 -10.40 5.27
N LEU A 55 -0.60 -9.80 5.10
CA LEU A 55 -0.26 -8.50 5.69
C LEU A 55 -1.26 -7.44 5.23
N LEU A 56 -1.55 -7.40 3.93
CA LEU A 56 -2.51 -6.48 3.31
C LEU A 56 -3.89 -6.59 3.95
N LYS A 57 -4.37 -7.83 4.12
CA LYS A 57 -5.65 -8.13 4.75
C LYS A 57 -5.70 -7.62 6.19
N LYS A 58 -4.68 -7.90 7.01
CA LYS A 58 -4.62 -7.41 8.40
C LYS A 58 -4.60 -5.88 8.48
N LEU A 59 -3.90 -5.21 7.55
CA LEU A 59 -3.93 -3.75 7.45
C LEU A 59 -5.34 -3.24 7.12
N ASN A 60 -6.02 -3.85 6.14
CA ASN A 60 -7.40 -3.51 5.77
C ASN A 60 -8.39 -3.70 6.94
N GLU A 61 -8.18 -4.75 7.76
CA GLU A 61 -9.00 -5.06 8.92
C GLU A 61 -8.73 -4.15 10.14
N SER A 62 -7.72 -3.29 10.07
CA SER A 62 -7.35 -2.39 11.17
C SER A 62 -8.43 -1.33 11.49
N ASN A 63 -9.34 -1.04 10.55
CA ASN A 63 -10.30 0.06 10.66
C ASN A 63 -9.65 1.42 11.01
N VAL A 64 -8.40 1.65 10.57
CA VAL A 64 -7.61 2.83 10.93
C VAL A 64 -8.30 4.16 10.58
N GLU A 65 -9.16 4.20 9.57
CA GLU A 65 -9.88 5.42 9.20
C GLU A 65 -10.95 5.84 10.22
N SER A 66 -11.40 4.90 11.07
CA SER A 66 -12.41 5.11 12.11
C SER A 66 -11.86 4.97 13.54
N LEU A 67 -10.64 4.45 13.69
CA LEU A 67 -9.95 4.22 14.96
C LEU A 67 -8.66 5.05 15.01
N TRP A 68 -8.02 5.21 16.17
CA TRP A 68 -6.85 6.08 16.35
C TRP A 68 -7.10 7.52 15.85
N LEU A 69 -8.29 8.05 16.12
CA LEU A 69 -8.69 9.38 15.65
C LEU A 69 -7.87 10.48 16.31
N SER A 70 -7.40 11.43 15.51
CA SER A 70 -6.77 12.65 16.01
C SER A 70 -7.74 13.43 16.90
N HIS A 71 -7.18 14.14 17.89
CA HIS A 71 -7.93 14.92 18.88
C HIS A 71 -8.73 14.07 19.87
N GLN A 72 -8.59 12.75 19.89
CA GLN A 72 -9.16 11.87 20.90
C GLN A 72 -8.05 11.09 21.63
N HIS A 73 -8.19 10.92 22.94
CA HIS A 73 -7.36 9.94 23.65
C HIS A 73 -7.92 8.55 23.36
N VAL A 74 -7.03 7.63 23.00
CA VAL A 74 -7.39 6.28 22.59
C VAL A 74 -6.57 5.25 23.35
N ASN A 75 -7.15 4.08 23.55
CA ASN A 75 -6.38 2.89 23.88
C ASN A 75 -5.42 2.60 22.72
N TRP A 76 -4.12 2.65 22.98
CA TRP A 76 -3.09 2.61 21.94
C TRP A 76 -3.14 1.34 21.09
N GLU A 77 -3.54 0.21 21.68
CA GLU A 77 -3.54 -1.10 21.05
C GLU A 77 -4.76 -1.32 20.16
N THR A 78 -5.90 -0.75 20.54
CA THR A 78 -7.18 -0.95 19.82
C THR A 78 -7.61 0.26 19.01
N GLY A 79 -7.02 1.43 19.25
CA GLY A 79 -7.43 2.70 18.64
C GLY A 79 -8.79 3.23 19.10
N LYS A 80 -9.48 2.52 19.99
CA LYS A 80 -10.79 2.94 20.51
C LYS A 80 -10.63 4.07 21.52
N PRO A 81 -11.49 5.09 21.49
CA PRO A 81 -11.53 6.09 22.54
C PRO A 81 -11.79 5.46 23.92
N ASP A 82 -11.00 5.81 24.91
CA ASP A 82 -11.07 5.26 26.28
C ASP A 82 -11.15 6.37 27.35
N LYS A 83 -11.30 7.62 26.92
CA LYS A 83 -11.58 8.80 27.75
C LYS A 83 -12.75 9.59 27.18
N SER A 84 -13.31 10.48 28.00
CA SER A 84 -14.34 11.43 27.57
C SER A 84 -13.86 12.29 26.39
N VAL A 85 -14.76 12.61 25.46
CA VAL A 85 -14.50 13.53 24.33
C VAL A 85 -13.97 14.91 24.77
N ASN A 86 -14.28 15.31 26.01
CA ASN A 86 -13.84 16.57 26.60
C ASN A 86 -12.47 16.48 27.29
N TYR A 87 -11.81 15.31 27.27
CA TYR A 87 -10.50 15.11 27.90
C TYR A 87 -9.42 16.00 27.28
N LYS A 88 -8.74 16.83 28.08
CA LYS A 88 -7.71 17.78 27.64
C LYS A 88 -6.27 17.37 27.99
N GLY A 89 -6.06 16.16 28.51
CA GLY A 89 -4.73 15.70 28.92
C GLY A 89 -3.86 15.19 27.76
N PRO A 90 -2.64 14.69 28.08
CA PRO A 90 -1.68 14.19 27.10
C PRO A 90 -2.24 12.99 26.31
N GLY A 91 -1.64 12.69 25.14
CA GLY A 91 -2.01 11.50 24.37
C GLY A 91 -3.31 11.61 23.57
N ARG A 92 -3.83 12.81 23.31
CA ARG A 92 -4.99 13.02 22.41
C ARG A 92 -4.65 13.48 20.99
N LYS A 93 -3.36 13.55 20.64
CA LYS A 93 -2.89 14.10 19.35
C LYS A 93 -2.84 13.00 18.29
N THR A 94 -1.90 13.07 17.36
CA THR A 94 -1.69 12.07 16.31
C THR A 94 -1.11 10.78 16.87
N HIS A 95 -1.60 9.64 16.39
CA HIS A 95 -1.31 8.31 16.95
C HIS A 95 -0.43 7.41 16.08
N CYS A 96 0.23 7.97 15.07
CA CYS A 96 1.00 7.22 14.05
C CYS A 96 1.86 6.08 14.59
N SER A 97 2.69 6.38 15.60
CA SER A 97 3.59 5.42 16.24
C SER A 97 2.89 4.37 17.10
N ALA A 98 1.77 4.74 17.74
CA ALA A 98 0.96 3.80 18.50
C ALA A 98 0.23 2.82 17.57
N PHE A 99 -0.31 3.32 16.46
CA PHE A 99 -0.91 2.49 15.42
C PHE A 99 0.10 1.52 14.81
N ALA A 100 1.29 2.00 14.39
CA ALA A 100 2.34 1.13 13.85
C ALA A 100 2.72 0.02 14.85
N ALA A 101 2.89 0.38 16.13
CA ALA A 101 3.20 -0.60 17.17
C ALA A 101 2.05 -1.58 17.46
N ALA A 102 0.80 -1.12 17.39
CA ALA A 102 -0.37 -1.98 17.58
C ALA A 102 -0.48 -3.02 16.46
N MET A 103 -0.26 -2.61 15.21
CA MET A 103 -0.22 -3.55 14.08
C MET A 103 0.97 -4.52 14.20
N ALA A 104 2.17 -4.03 14.52
CA ALA A 104 3.33 -4.89 14.74
C ALA A 104 3.08 -5.95 15.83
N LYS A 105 2.40 -5.58 16.93
CA LYS A 105 2.05 -6.50 18.02
C LYS A 105 1.19 -7.67 17.54
N GLN A 106 0.29 -7.47 16.58
CA GLN A 106 -0.54 -8.56 16.02
C GLN A 106 0.30 -9.63 15.33
N PHE A 107 1.50 -9.30 14.88
CA PHE A 107 2.46 -10.21 14.25
C PHE A 107 3.56 -10.70 15.21
N ASP A 108 3.41 -10.49 16.52
CA ASP A 108 4.43 -10.82 17.54
C ASP A 108 5.74 -10.03 17.34
N ILE A 109 5.66 -8.87 16.68
CA ILE A 109 6.79 -7.97 16.45
C ILE A 109 6.82 -6.91 17.54
N TYR A 110 7.98 -6.77 18.18
CA TYR A 110 8.20 -5.73 19.17
C TYR A 110 8.80 -4.49 18.51
N MET A 111 8.25 -3.33 18.83
CA MET A 111 8.86 -2.01 18.65
C MET A 111 8.45 -1.15 19.84
N LEU A 112 9.19 -0.07 20.11
CA LEU A 112 8.86 0.81 21.24
C LEU A 112 7.39 1.22 21.21
N ARG A 113 6.71 1.04 22.35
CA ARG A 113 5.27 1.22 22.45
C ARG A 113 4.84 1.48 23.90
N PRO A 114 3.63 2.01 24.12
CA PRO A 114 3.05 2.09 25.46
C PRO A 114 2.71 0.70 26.02
N PRO A 115 2.59 0.57 27.36
CA PRO A 115 2.84 1.61 28.36
C PRO A 115 4.32 1.86 28.67
N GLU A 116 5.24 0.99 28.21
CA GLU A 116 6.67 1.09 28.55
C GLU A 116 7.31 2.37 28.00
N HIS A 117 6.78 2.89 26.89
CA HIS A 117 7.17 4.18 26.32
C HIS A 117 5.98 5.11 26.10
N SER A 118 6.16 6.37 26.48
CA SER A 118 5.17 7.43 26.22
C SER A 118 4.89 7.56 24.72
N GLN A 119 3.62 7.80 24.37
CA GLN A 119 3.23 8.12 22.99
C GLN A 119 3.79 9.46 22.51
N ILE A 120 4.15 10.35 23.43
CA ILE A 120 4.70 11.67 23.12
C ILE A 120 6.08 11.49 22.47
N LEU A 121 6.24 12.01 21.24
CA LEU A 121 7.48 11.94 20.45
C LEU A 121 7.92 10.51 20.08
N LEU A 122 7.03 9.52 20.22
CA LEU A 122 7.37 8.10 20.08
C LEU A 122 7.88 7.73 18.68
N ALA A 123 7.36 8.34 17.60
CA ALA A 123 7.85 8.07 16.24
C ALA A 123 9.35 8.33 16.09
N SER A 124 9.86 9.43 16.66
CA SER A 124 11.30 9.74 16.64
C SER A 124 12.09 8.81 17.56
N ALA A 125 11.54 8.42 18.70
CA ALA A 125 12.16 7.42 19.57
C ALA A 125 12.26 6.05 18.89
N GLN A 126 11.24 5.63 18.14
CA GLN A 126 11.22 4.39 17.37
C GLN A 126 12.34 4.39 16.31
N VAL A 127 12.54 5.48 15.56
CA VAL A 127 13.64 5.60 14.59
C VAL A 127 15.01 5.38 15.25
N LYS A 128 15.25 6.01 16.40
CA LYS A 128 16.50 5.82 17.15
C LYS A 128 16.65 4.38 17.63
N TRP A 129 15.57 3.79 18.11
CA TRP A 129 15.57 2.44 18.65
C TRP A 129 15.81 1.37 17.58
N PHE A 130 15.24 1.50 16.38
CA PHE A 130 15.50 0.57 15.28
C PHE A 130 16.99 0.46 14.92
N LYS A 131 17.75 1.54 15.11
CA LYS A 131 19.21 1.58 14.87
C LYS A 131 20.04 1.12 16.07
N SER A 132 19.42 1.00 17.24
CA SER A 132 20.12 0.60 18.46
C SER A 132 20.43 -0.90 18.45
N SER A 133 21.39 -1.31 19.27
CA SER A 133 21.70 -2.73 19.46
C SER A 133 20.49 -3.55 19.89
N GLU A 134 19.57 -2.97 20.68
CA GLU A 134 18.34 -3.65 21.10
C GLU A 134 17.39 -3.85 19.92
N GLY A 135 17.12 -2.81 19.11
CA GLY A 135 16.25 -2.91 17.94
C GLY A 135 16.75 -3.95 16.93
N ILE A 136 18.07 -3.96 16.70
CA ILE A 136 18.73 -4.95 15.82
C ILE A 136 18.60 -6.36 16.40
N GLN A 137 18.85 -6.55 17.71
CA GLN A 137 18.68 -7.85 18.37
C GLN A 137 17.21 -8.32 18.37
N LYS A 138 16.26 -7.39 18.37
CA LYS A 138 14.83 -7.66 18.20
C LYS A 138 14.42 -7.88 16.74
N GLY A 139 15.37 -7.95 15.79
CA GLY A 139 15.11 -8.34 14.41
C GLY A 139 14.89 -7.20 13.42
N TRP A 140 14.94 -5.93 13.85
CA TRP A 140 14.78 -4.79 12.95
C TRP A 140 16.04 -4.56 12.13
N LYS A 141 15.85 -4.28 10.84
CA LYS A 141 16.92 -4.02 9.89
C LYS A 141 16.63 -2.75 9.09
N PRO A 142 17.65 -1.92 8.80
CA PRO A 142 17.48 -0.80 7.87
C PRO A 142 17.21 -1.31 6.46
N VAL A 143 16.49 -0.52 5.68
CA VAL A 143 16.22 -0.75 4.25
C VAL A 143 16.82 0.40 3.46
N GLU A 144 17.56 0.09 2.41
CA GLU A 144 18.44 1.06 1.75
C GLU A 144 17.70 1.92 0.72
N SER A 145 16.62 1.38 0.12
CA SER A 145 15.91 2.06 -0.96
C SER A 145 14.38 1.95 -0.86
N ILE A 146 13.69 2.91 -1.48
CA ILE A 146 12.22 2.88 -1.60
C ILE A 146 11.71 1.65 -2.36
N LYS A 147 12.50 1.15 -3.32
CA LYS A 147 12.17 -0.05 -4.11
C LYS A 147 12.25 -1.29 -3.24
N GLU A 148 13.34 -1.45 -2.51
CA GLU A 148 13.52 -2.55 -1.55
C GLU A 148 12.43 -2.53 -0.47
N ALA A 149 12.07 -1.36 0.05
CA ALA A 149 10.98 -1.23 1.04
C ALA A 149 9.64 -1.76 0.50
N GLN A 150 9.30 -1.42 -0.75
CA GLN A 150 8.09 -1.92 -1.39
C GLN A 150 8.18 -3.42 -1.70
N THR A 151 9.33 -3.91 -2.15
CA THR A 151 9.56 -5.35 -2.39
C THR A 151 9.40 -6.15 -1.11
N LEU A 152 10.03 -5.74 -0.01
CA LEU A 152 9.93 -6.43 1.28
C LEU A 152 8.49 -6.46 1.79
N ALA A 153 7.72 -5.38 1.61
CA ALA A 153 6.29 -5.36 1.95
C ALA A 153 5.49 -6.31 1.06
N ASN A 154 5.73 -6.33 -0.25
CA ASN A 154 5.09 -7.26 -1.19
C ASN A 154 5.39 -8.73 -0.86
N GLU A 155 6.59 -9.02 -0.35
CA GLU A 155 6.98 -10.33 0.14
C GLU A 155 6.31 -10.72 1.47
N GLY A 156 5.70 -9.78 2.17
CA GLY A 156 4.99 -9.99 3.43
C GLY A 156 5.83 -9.73 4.68
N ASN A 157 6.88 -8.91 4.59
CA ASN A 157 7.58 -8.40 5.77
C ASN A 157 6.87 -7.16 6.33
N PHE A 158 7.00 -6.93 7.64
CA PHE A 158 6.48 -5.71 8.26
C PHE A 158 7.48 -4.58 8.04
N VAL A 159 7.13 -3.62 7.20
CA VAL A 159 8.00 -2.51 6.79
C VAL A 159 7.41 -1.19 7.25
N VAL A 160 8.24 -0.28 7.77
CA VAL A 160 7.82 1.07 8.16
C VAL A 160 8.62 2.13 7.43
N ALA A 161 7.93 3.18 6.98
CA ALA A 161 8.52 4.45 6.58
C ALA A 161 8.52 5.37 7.81
N SER A 162 9.65 5.96 8.16
CA SER A 162 9.77 6.74 9.40
C SER A 162 10.62 8.00 9.22
N PHE A 163 10.20 9.08 9.86
CA PHE A 163 10.90 10.35 9.91
C PHE A 163 11.17 10.73 11.37
N GLU A 164 12.44 10.92 11.69
CA GLU A 164 12.89 11.49 12.96
C GLU A 164 12.93 13.01 12.83
N SER A 165 12.26 13.73 13.74
CA SER A 165 12.32 15.19 13.69
C SER A 165 13.72 15.68 14.05
N PRO A 166 14.34 16.58 13.26
CA PRO A 166 15.61 17.21 13.63
C PRO A 166 15.50 18.07 14.90
N ASP A 167 14.30 18.56 15.20
CA ASP A 167 14.00 19.28 16.43
C ASP A 167 13.49 18.28 17.49
N PRO A 168 14.23 18.05 18.60
CA PRO A 168 13.85 17.06 19.61
C PRO A 168 12.54 17.40 20.34
N LYS A 169 12.00 18.62 20.18
CA LYS A 169 10.73 19.04 20.77
C LYS A 169 9.55 18.85 19.81
N LYS A 170 9.79 18.45 18.56
CA LYS A 170 8.75 18.23 17.54
C LYS A 170 8.55 16.75 17.25
N PRO A 171 7.31 16.32 16.96
CA PRO A 171 7.06 14.92 16.63
C PRO A 171 7.65 14.57 15.26
N GLY A 172 8.22 13.38 15.18
CA GLY A 172 8.42 12.68 13.92
C GLY A 172 7.11 12.10 13.37
N HIS A 173 7.23 11.21 12.39
CA HIS A 173 6.11 10.46 11.83
C HIS A 173 6.54 9.06 11.42
N ILE A 174 5.60 8.13 11.44
CA ILE A 174 5.82 6.73 11.04
C ILE A 174 4.55 6.19 10.40
N ALA A 175 4.70 5.46 9.30
CA ALA A 175 3.63 4.80 8.60
C ALA A 175 4.08 3.39 8.19
N ILE A 176 3.14 2.46 8.07
CA ILE A 176 3.43 1.08 7.65
C ILE A 176 3.43 1.06 6.13
N VAL A 177 4.50 0.57 5.50
CA VAL A 177 4.54 0.35 4.05
C VAL A 177 3.62 -0.82 3.72
N ARG A 178 2.69 -0.57 2.80
CA ARG A 178 1.64 -1.49 2.40
C ARG A 178 2.09 -2.28 1.16
N PRO A 179 1.81 -3.59 1.08
CA PRO A 179 1.91 -4.32 -0.18
C PRO A 179 1.13 -3.63 -1.33
N SER A 180 1.74 -3.46 -2.49
CA SER A 180 1.13 -2.81 -3.65
C SER A 180 1.83 -3.18 -4.97
N GLU A 181 1.09 -3.15 -6.07
CA GLU A 181 1.61 -3.36 -7.43
C GLU A 181 2.06 -2.04 -8.09
N LYS A 182 2.69 -1.17 -7.31
CA LYS A 182 3.03 0.18 -7.75
C LYS A 182 3.99 0.14 -8.95
N SER A 183 3.78 1.03 -9.93
CA SER A 183 4.73 1.19 -11.04
C SER A 183 5.99 1.91 -10.58
N LEU A 184 7.10 1.74 -11.31
CA LEU A 184 8.37 2.40 -10.97
C LEU A 184 8.24 3.93 -11.01
N GLU A 185 7.49 4.46 -11.96
CA GLU A 185 7.21 5.90 -12.08
C GLU A 185 6.47 6.46 -10.86
N LEU A 186 5.42 5.76 -10.41
CA LEU A 186 4.66 6.17 -9.23
C LEU A 186 5.50 5.99 -7.96
N LEU A 187 6.30 4.93 -7.87
CA LEU A 187 7.22 4.74 -6.75
C LEU A 187 8.23 5.91 -6.64
N ASN A 188 8.84 6.31 -7.75
CA ASN A 188 9.83 7.40 -7.75
C ASN A 188 9.20 8.76 -7.42
N SER A 189 7.99 9.02 -7.93
CA SER A 189 7.33 10.33 -7.74
C SER A 189 6.57 10.47 -6.41
N GLN A 190 6.15 9.37 -5.81
CA GLN A 190 5.27 9.35 -4.62
C GLN A 190 5.82 8.55 -3.43
N GLY A 191 6.81 7.70 -3.65
CA GLY A 191 7.28 6.69 -2.69
C GLY A 191 6.34 5.48 -2.61
N PRO A 192 6.65 4.52 -1.70
CA PRO A 192 5.80 3.36 -1.45
C PRO A 192 4.37 3.74 -1.04
N ASP A 193 3.45 2.79 -1.19
CA ASP A 193 2.13 2.93 -0.57
C ASP A 193 2.20 2.67 0.93
N VAL A 194 1.38 3.37 1.71
CA VAL A 194 1.38 3.27 3.17
C VAL A 194 -0.02 3.23 3.76
N THR A 195 -0.13 2.58 4.90
CA THR A 195 -1.25 2.70 5.84
C THR A 195 -0.80 3.53 7.04
N GLN A 196 -1.59 4.54 7.44
CA GLN A 196 -1.23 5.40 8.56
C GLN A 196 -2.42 5.76 9.47
N ALA A 197 -2.09 5.96 10.75
CA ALA A 197 -2.79 6.89 11.61
C ALA A 197 -1.96 8.17 11.73
N GLY A 198 -2.58 9.34 11.90
CA GLY A 198 -1.85 10.60 11.91
C GLY A 198 -2.74 11.79 12.25
N SER A 199 -2.48 12.94 11.64
CA SER A 199 -3.47 14.03 11.59
C SER A 199 -4.67 13.63 10.72
N THR A 200 -4.42 12.78 9.73
CA THR A 200 -5.42 12.18 8.86
C THR A 200 -5.09 10.71 8.75
N ASN A 201 -6.04 9.87 9.12
CA ASN A 201 -5.89 8.43 8.98
C ASN A 201 -6.24 8.03 7.55
N LYS A 202 -5.46 7.11 6.99
CA LYS A 202 -5.67 6.59 5.64
C LYS A 202 -5.31 5.12 5.59
N ILE A 203 -6.21 4.31 5.06
CA ILE A 203 -5.95 2.89 4.85
C ILE A 203 -4.90 2.67 3.75
N SER A 204 -4.97 3.50 2.70
CA SER A 204 -4.02 3.52 1.60
C SER A 204 -3.71 4.96 1.21
N TRP A 205 -2.43 5.30 1.20
CA TRP A 205 -1.89 6.57 0.72
C TRP A 205 -0.48 6.33 0.19
N PHE A 206 0.26 7.40 -0.11
CA PHE A 206 1.64 7.31 -0.56
C PHE A 206 2.55 8.15 0.34
N VAL A 207 3.79 7.69 0.52
CA VAL A 207 4.75 8.26 1.48
C VAL A 207 4.89 9.78 1.32
N LYS A 208 5.05 10.30 0.10
CA LYS A 208 5.20 11.74 -0.13
C LYS A 208 4.10 12.59 0.51
N ALA A 209 2.83 12.16 0.38
CA ALA A 209 1.71 12.88 0.97
C ALA A 209 1.53 12.58 2.46
N ALA A 210 1.77 11.34 2.90
CA ALA A 210 1.71 10.99 4.31
C ALA A 210 2.67 11.83 5.18
N PHE A 211 3.83 12.22 4.62
CA PHE A 211 4.86 13.00 5.31
C PHE A 211 4.90 14.49 4.92
N GLN A 212 3.93 14.99 4.14
CA GLN A 212 3.97 16.34 3.55
C GLN A 212 4.09 17.49 4.57
N HIS A 213 3.61 17.28 5.80
CA HIS A 213 3.64 18.29 6.87
C HIS A 213 4.93 18.26 7.70
N HIS A 214 5.85 17.33 7.40
CA HIS A 214 7.15 17.22 8.05
C HIS A 214 8.24 17.81 7.16
N LYS A 215 8.60 19.08 7.43
CA LYS A 215 9.66 19.79 6.68
C LYS A 215 10.96 18.97 6.71
N GLY A 216 11.51 18.69 5.51
CA GLY A 216 12.74 17.92 5.35
C GLY A 216 12.55 16.39 5.36
N ALA A 217 11.32 15.88 5.49
CA ALA A 217 11.06 14.45 5.42
C ALA A 217 11.21 13.92 3.99
N TRP A 218 10.42 14.43 3.04
CA TRP A 218 10.43 13.91 1.67
C TRP A 218 11.52 14.54 0.79
N PRO A 219 12.27 13.74 -0.02
CA PRO A 219 12.38 12.28 0.08
C PRO A 219 13.43 11.82 1.12
N ASP A 220 14.50 12.59 1.31
CA ASP A 220 15.76 12.09 1.90
C ASP A 220 15.74 11.88 3.42
N GLY A 221 14.84 12.57 4.11
CA GLY A 221 14.67 12.48 5.56
C GLY A 221 13.93 11.21 6.00
N ILE A 222 13.19 10.55 5.10
CA ILE A 222 12.44 9.34 5.41
C ILE A 222 13.38 8.14 5.34
N LYS A 223 13.40 7.36 6.42
CA LYS A 223 14.17 6.12 6.55
C LYS A 223 13.22 4.94 6.65
N TYR A 224 13.65 3.81 6.09
CA TYR A 224 12.85 2.60 6.05
C TYR A 224 13.50 1.52 6.91
N TYR A 225 12.66 0.75 7.60
CA TYR A 225 13.08 -0.39 8.41
C TYR A 225 12.11 -1.54 8.20
N PHE A 226 12.61 -2.75 8.28
CA PHE A 226 11.77 -3.94 8.20
C PHE A 226 12.04 -4.92 9.32
N HIS A 227 11.05 -5.77 9.55
CA HIS A 227 11.11 -6.95 10.38
C HIS A 227 10.38 -8.09 9.65
N SER A 228 10.97 -9.29 9.66
CA SER A 228 10.34 -10.47 9.06
C SER A 228 9.16 -10.95 9.89
N ILE A 229 8.05 -11.27 9.24
CA ILE A 229 6.90 -11.87 9.92
C ILE A 229 7.12 -13.37 9.95
N GLU A 230 7.37 -13.94 11.13
CA GLU A 230 7.62 -15.37 11.29
C GLU A 230 6.34 -16.18 11.48
N LYS A 231 5.29 -15.55 12.01
CA LYS A 231 4.02 -16.20 12.38
C LYS A 231 2.86 -15.49 11.70
N PHE A 232 2.23 -16.19 10.75
CA PHE A 232 0.98 -15.78 10.11
C PHE A 232 -0.15 -16.53 10.83
N LYS A 233 -0.90 -15.83 11.70
CA LYS A 233 -1.98 -16.38 12.54
C LYS A 233 -3.37 -15.96 12.09
#